data_AF-A0A5A7NJE4-F1
#
_entry.id   AF-A0A5A7NJE4-F1
#
_cell.length_a   1.000
_cell.length_b   1.000
_cell.length_c   1.000
_cell.angle_alpha   90.00
_cell.angle_beta   90.00
_cell.angle_gamma   90.00
#
_symmetry.space_group_name_H-M   'P 1'
#
loop_
_entity.id
_entity.type
_entity.pdbx_description
1 polymer ?
#
loop_
_entity_poly.entity_id
_entity_poly.type
_entity_poly.pdbx_seq_one_letter_code
_entity_poly.pdbx_strand_id
1 'polypeptide(L)'
;MKELASMIPHYFDKAGIDCDPRAAPSIPSDSTSGDANRRVVSPDLIVETARTALGTPFRHQGRQVGRGFDCAGLILWVGWQLGVTCYDQTGYPRSFSDNRLLLAAEDAGFCKIKTPGRGDVACLQIGGALQHLAIHTGDG
;
A
#
# COMPACT_ATOMS: atom_id res chain seq x y z
N MET A 1 -30.10 10.85 26.85
CA MET A 1 -28.74 10.28 26.80
C MET A 1 -28.82 8.86 26.29
N LYS A 2 -28.37 8.61 25.06
CA LYS A 2 -27.80 7.33 24.58
C LYS A 2 -27.22 7.59 23.19
N GLU A 3 -25.93 7.33 23.08
CA GLU A 3 -25.05 7.54 21.94
C GLU A 3 -25.59 6.90 20.66
N LEU A 4 -25.60 7.68 19.57
CA LEU A 4 -25.56 7.17 18.21
C LEU A 4 -24.11 6.79 17.91
N ALA A 5 -23.78 5.52 18.15
CA ALA A 5 -22.52 4.92 17.75
C ALA A 5 -22.37 5.04 16.23
N SER A 6 -21.25 5.63 15.82
CA SER A 6 -20.82 5.85 14.45
C SER A 6 -20.83 4.56 13.64
N MET A 7 -21.59 4.55 12.55
CA MET A 7 -21.47 3.56 11.47
C MET A 7 -20.10 3.73 10.82
N ILE A 8 -19.17 2.81 11.09
CA ILE A 8 -17.88 2.73 10.42
C ILE A 8 -18.13 2.08 9.05
N PRO A 9 -17.70 2.68 7.92
CA PRO A 9 -17.79 2.02 6.63
C PRO A 9 -16.86 0.80 6.62
N HIS A 10 -17.43 -0.40 6.60
CA HIS A 10 -16.68 -1.63 6.34
C HIS A 10 -16.24 -1.61 4.87
N TYR A 11 -14.94 -1.50 4.62
CA TYR A 11 -14.38 -1.57 3.28
C TYR A 11 -14.03 -3.03 2.99
N PHE A 12 -14.87 -3.70 2.20
CA PHE A 12 -14.63 -5.05 1.74
C PHE A 12 -13.76 -5.01 0.47
N ASP A 13 -12.67 -5.76 0.44
CA ASP A 13 -11.95 -6.04 -0.81
C ASP A 13 -12.81 -6.95 -1.73
N LYS A 14 -12.45 -7.07 -3.02
CA LYS A 14 -13.09 -7.97 -4.01
C LYS A 14 -13.18 -9.43 -3.53
N ALA A 15 -12.36 -9.83 -2.55
CA ALA A 15 -12.37 -11.16 -1.93
C ALA A 15 -13.34 -11.31 -0.74
N GLY A 16 -14.07 -10.26 -0.33
CA GLY A 16 -15.08 -10.33 0.73
C GLY A 16 -14.53 -10.52 2.16
N ILE A 17 -13.28 -10.14 2.41
CA ILE A 17 -12.64 -10.25 3.74
C ILE A 17 -12.93 -8.97 4.54
N ASP A 18 -13.48 -9.12 5.75
CA ASP A 18 -13.69 -8.03 6.71
C ASP A 18 -12.36 -7.66 7.36
N CYS A 19 -11.83 -6.49 7.01
CA CYS A 19 -10.53 -6.01 7.45
C CYS A 19 -10.74 -4.89 8.47
N ASP A 20 -10.48 -5.15 9.76
CA ASP A 20 -10.60 -4.14 10.82
C ASP A 20 -9.56 -3.00 10.62
N PRO A 21 -9.98 -1.76 10.33
CA PRO A 21 -9.06 -0.63 10.12
C PRO A 21 -8.37 -0.15 11.41
N ARG A 22 -8.71 -0.69 12.59
CA ARG A 22 -8.18 -0.25 13.89
C ARG A 22 -6.75 -0.68 14.19
N ALA A 23 -6.11 -1.47 13.33
CA ALA A 23 -4.69 -1.82 13.46
C ALA A 23 -3.72 -0.73 12.93
N ALA A 24 -4.24 0.31 12.26
CA ALA A 24 -3.42 1.43 11.80
C ALA A 24 -3.19 2.47 12.93
N PRO A 25 -1.96 3.00 13.10
CA PRO A 25 -1.69 4.07 14.05
C PRO A 25 -2.45 5.35 13.66
N SER A 26 -2.95 6.08 14.67
CA SER A 26 -3.69 7.32 14.51
C SER A 26 -2.82 8.44 13.91
N ILE A 27 -3.11 8.83 12.67
CA ILE A 27 -2.50 9.99 11.98
C ILE A 27 -3.19 11.29 12.46
N PRO A 28 -2.45 12.39 12.72
CA PRO A 28 -3.05 13.66 13.16
C PRO A 28 -3.89 14.29 12.04
N SER A 29 -5.14 14.63 12.36
CA SER A 29 -6.10 15.25 11.46
C SER A 29 -5.82 16.75 11.31
N ASP A 30 -5.45 17.20 10.10
CA ASP A 30 -5.65 18.60 9.72
C ASP A 30 -6.98 18.72 8.95
N SER A 31 -7.82 19.64 9.42
CA SER A 31 -9.24 19.73 9.09
C SER A 31 -9.50 20.83 8.09
N THR A 32 -10.02 20.50 6.90
CA THR A 32 -10.95 21.38 6.19
C THR A 32 -12.05 20.58 5.52
N SER A 33 -13.27 21.04 5.76
CA SER A 33 -14.58 20.42 5.53
C SER A 33 -14.90 20.17 4.05
N GLY A 34 -15.63 19.08 3.75
CA GLY A 34 -16.45 19.08 2.54
C GLY A 34 -16.80 17.79 1.81
N ASP A 35 -16.42 16.57 2.23
CA ASP A 35 -17.01 15.33 1.68
C ASP A 35 -16.71 14.13 2.60
N ALA A 36 -17.71 13.61 3.31
CA ALA A 36 -17.50 12.82 4.53
C ALA A 36 -17.11 11.34 4.34
N ASN A 37 -16.75 10.87 3.13
CA ASN A 37 -16.40 9.44 3.01
C ASN A 37 -15.44 9.03 1.88
N ARG A 38 -14.63 9.94 1.33
CA ARG A 38 -13.51 9.54 0.47
C ARG A 38 -12.25 10.22 0.98
N ARG A 39 -11.47 9.49 1.80
CA ARG A 39 -10.09 9.91 2.12
C ARG A 39 -9.35 10.06 0.80
N VAL A 40 -9.10 11.30 0.40
CA VAL A 40 -8.22 11.59 -0.73
C VAL A 40 -6.81 11.38 -0.21
N VAL A 41 -6.21 10.23 -0.53
CA VAL A 41 -4.80 9.98 -0.25
C VAL A 41 -3.97 10.78 -1.24
N SER A 42 -3.15 11.69 -0.73
CA SER A 42 -2.26 12.49 -1.57
C SER A 42 -0.99 11.71 -1.93
N PRO A 43 -0.38 11.99 -3.10
CA PRO A 43 0.95 11.49 -3.46
C PRO A 43 2.02 11.69 -2.39
N ASP A 44 2.04 12.86 -1.74
CA ASP A 44 2.99 13.17 -0.68
C ASP A 44 2.81 12.29 0.53
N LEU A 45 1.56 12.04 0.94
CA LEU A 45 1.27 11.20 2.09
C LEU A 45 1.74 9.75 1.87
N ILE A 46 1.63 9.23 0.64
CA ILE A 46 2.16 7.90 0.27
C ILE A 46 3.68 7.86 0.48
N VAL A 47 4.39 8.85 -0.06
CA VAL A 47 5.86 8.93 0.03
C VAL A 47 6.32 9.14 1.46
N GLU A 48 5.68 10.04 2.21
CA GLU A 48 5.99 10.29 3.62
C GLU A 48 5.79 9.05 4.47
N THR A 49 4.67 8.35 4.28
CA THR A 49 4.39 7.08 4.96
C THR A 49 5.47 6.05 4.65
N ALA A 50 5.82 5.87 3.38
CA ALA A 50 6.90 4.96 2.98
C ALA A 50 8.26 5.33 3.62
N ARG A 51 8.55 6.64 3.75
CA ARG A 51 9.79 7.12 4.37
C ARG A 51 9.89 6.82 5.87
N THR A 52 8.77 6.65 6.58
CA THR A 52 8.81 6.21 7.98
C THR A 52 9.39 4.81 8.16
N ALA A 53 9.43 4.00 7.10
CA ALA A 53 10.03 2.67 7.10
C ALA A 53 11.55 2.66 6.83
N LEU A 54 12.18 3.82 6.56
CA LEU A 54 13.62 3.91 6.31
C LEU A 54 14.43 3.29 7.46
N GLY A 55 15.50 2.57 7.10
CA GLY A 55 16.31 1.79 8.06
C GLY A 55 15.77 0.39 8.37
N THR A 56 14.55 0.05 7.93
CA THR A 56 14.03 -1.32 8.03
C THR A 56 14.81 -2.25 7.10
N PRO A 57 15.35 -3.39 7.56
CA PRO A 57 16.13 -4.29 6.73
C PRO A 57 15.28 -5.00 5.67
N PHE A 58 15.92 -5.49 4.61
CA PHE A 58 15.24 -6.35 3.64
C PHE A 58 14.96 -7.74 4.24
N ARG A 59 13.73 -8.22 4.13
CA ARG A 59 13.32 -9.58 4.49
C ARG A 59 12.25 -10.07 3.51
N HIS A 60 12.53 -11.19 2.83
CA HIS A 60 11.54 -11.83 1.94
C HIS A 60 10.22 -12.07 2.68
N GLN A 61 9.11 -11.65 2.07
CA GLN A 61 7.76 -11.66 2.66
C GLN A 61 7.63 -10.86 3.97
N GLY A 62 8.53 -9.92 4.22
CA GLY A 62 8.46 -9.00 5.35
C GLY A 62 7.32 -8.01 5.19
N ARG A 63 6.64 -7.68 6.29
CA ARG A 63 5.45 -6.79 6.33
C ARG A 63 5.48 -5.80 7.50
N GLN A 64 6.63 -5.62 8.15
CA GLN A 64 6.69 -4.89 9.43
C GLN A 64 7.90 -3.97 9.54
N VAL A 65 7.63 -2.69 9.86
CA VAL A 65 8.65 -1.67 10.16
C VAL A 65 9.58 -2.14 11.27
N GLY A 66 10.88 -1.92 11.11
CA GLY A 66 11.92 -2.31 12.05
C GLY A 66 12.24 -3.82 12.07
N ARG A 67 11.40 -4.70 11.53
CA ARG A 67 11.67 -6.15 11.44
C ARG A 67 12.04 -6.62 10.05
N GLY A 68 11.41 -6.06 9.03
CA GLY A 68 11.80 -6.25 7.65
C GLY A 68 10.66 -6.12 6.65
N PHE A 69 11.04 -5.72 5.43
CA PHE A 69 10.17 -5.66 4.26
C PHE A 69 10.83 -6.32 3.05
N ASP A 70 10.01 -6.81 2.12
CA ASP A 70 10.43 -6.91 0.73
C ASP A 70 9.77 -5.81 -0.11
N CYS A 71 10.00 -5.83 -1.43
CA CYS A 71 9.51 -4.77 -2.32
C CYS A 71 7.98 -4.64 -2.31
N ALA A 72 7.25 -5.77 -2.39
CA ALA A 72 5.79 -5.77 -2.28
C ALA A 72 5.32 -5.41 -0.87
N GLY A 73 6.02 -5.92 0.16
CA GLY A 73 5.68 -5.71 1.55
C GLY A 73 5.66 -4.25 1.98
N LEU A 74 6.58 -3.43 1.47
CA LEU A 74 6.55 -1.99 1.72
C LEU A 74 5.29 -1.34 1.14
N ILE A 75 4.93 -1.67 -0.10
CA ILE A 75 3.76 -1.10 -0.79
C ILE A 75 2.46 -1.50 -0.10
N LEU A 76 2.32 -2.79 0.22
CA LEU A 76 1.15 -3.30 0.95
C LEU A 76 1.04 -2.63 2.32
N TRP A 77 2.15 -2.54 3.05
CA TRP A 77 2.17 -1.89 4.35
C TRP A 77 1.75 -0.41 4.27
N VAL A 78 2.25 0.36 3.30
CA VAL A 78 1.80 1.75 3.06
C VAL A 78 0.30 1.79 2.77
N GLY A 79 -0.19 0.90 1.90
CA GLY A 79 -1.62 0.78 1.61
C GLY A 79 -2.47 0.51 2.85
N TRP A 80 -1.99 -0.34 3.77
CA TRP A 80 -2.65 -0.62 5.04
C TRP A 80 -2.61 0.57 5.99
N GLN A 81 -1.48 1.27 6.11
CA GLN A 81 -1.38 2.46 6.97
C GLN A 81 -2.35 3.56 6.54
N LEU A 82 -2.58 3.68 5.23
CA LEU A 82 -3.44 4.71 4.64
C LEU A 82 -4.89 4.25 4.47
N GLY A 83 -5.21 2.98 4.78
CA GLY A 83 -6.54 2.41 4.60
C GLY A 83 -6.99 2.36 3.14
N VAL A 84 -6.05 2.24 2.20
CA VAL A 84 -6.32 2.17 0.75
C VAL A 84 -6.67 0.74 0.31
N THR A 85 -6.12 -0.25 1.01
CA THR A 85 -6.34 -1.66 0.71
C THR A 85 -6.19 -2.48 1.99
N CYS A 86 -6.74 -3.70 2.00
CA CYS A 86 -6.35 -4.75 2.93
C CYS A 86 -5.86 -6.02 2.23
N TYR A 87 -5.62 -5.94 0.92
CA TYR A 87 -5.04 -7.02 0.14
C TYR A 87 -3.68 -7.42 0.72
N ASP A 88 -3.40 -8.72 0.73
CA ASP A 88 -2.07 -9.27 0.93
C ASP A 88 -1.90 -10.50 0.02
N GLN A 89 -0.67 -10.68 -0.45
CA GLN A 89 -0.27 -11.89 -1.16
C GLN A 89 0.99 -12.43 -0.52
N THR A 90 0.98 -13.74 -0.26
CA THR A 90 2.07 -14.46 0.38
C THR A 90 2.43 -15.72 -0.42
N GLY A 91 3.51 -16.41 -0.03
CA GLY A 91 3.90 -17.68 -0.65
C GLY A 91 4.61 -17.56 -2.01
N TYR A 92 4.94 -16.35 -2.48
CA TYR A 92 5.73 -16.18 -3.70
C TYR A 92 7.23 -16.46 -3.45
N PRO A 93 7.95 -16.97 -4.46
CA PRO A 93 9.38 -17.25 -4.37
C PRO A 93 10.21 -15.97 -4.36
N ARG A 94 11.47 -16.08 -3.91
CA ARG A 94 12.43 -14.95 -3.92
C ARG A 94 12.84 -14.51 -5.33
N SER A 95 12.75 -15.41 -6.30
CA SER A 95 13.13 -15.18 -7.69
C SER A 95 12.12 -15.85 -8.61
N PHE A 96 11.75 -15.17 -9.69
CA PHE A 96 10.75 -15.60 -10.67
C PHE A 96 10.92 -14.80 -11.95
N SER A 97 10.84 -15.39 -13.14
CA SER A 97 11.05 -14.68 -14.42
C SER A 97 9.77 -14.39 -15.21
N ASP A 98 8.61 -14.45 -14.55
CA ASP A 98 7.30 -14.25 -15.17
C ASP A 98 6.63 -12.95 -14.71
N ASN A 99 5.43 -12.68 -15.23
CA ASN A 99 4.69 -11.44 -14.98
C ASN A 99 3.88 -11.46 -13.66
N ARG A 100 4.18 -12.35 -12.71
CA ARG A 100 3.35 -12.53 -11.51
C ARG A 100 3.20 -11.27 -10.66
N LEU A 101 4.19 -10.38 -10.64
CA LEU A 101 4.08 -9.09 -9.94
C LEU A 101 3.05 -8.16 -10.58
N LEU A 102 2.94 -8.16 -11.91
CA LEU A 102 1.93 -7.35 -12.59
C LEU A 102 0.53 -7.89 -12.34
N LEU A 103 0.36 -9.22 -12.38
CA LEU A 103 -0.91 -9.88 -12.06
C LEU A 103 -1.31 -9.60 -10.61
N ALA A 104 -0.37 -9.73 -9.66
CA ALA A 104 -0.56 -9.38 -8.26
C ALA A 104 -0.98 -7.92 -8.05
N ALA A 105 -0.38 -6.99 -8.81
CA ALA A 105 -0.74 -5.58 -8.73
C ALA A 105 -2.16 -5.35 -9.27
N GLU A 106 -2.52 -5.98 -10.38
CA GLU A 106 -3.89 -5.91 -10.94
C GLU A 106 -4.92 -6.49 -9.95
N ASP A 107 -4.62 -7.62 -9.30
CA ASP A 107 -5.45 -8.23 -8.26
C ASP A 107 -5.61 -7.32 -7.03
N ALA A 108 -4.53 -6.61 -6.66
CA ALA A 108 -4.54 -5.60 -5.60
C ALA A 108 -5.25 -4.28 -5.99
N GLY A 109 -5.77 -4.18 -7.22
CA GLY A 109 -6.53 -3.03 -7.70
C GLY A 109 -5.70 -1.92 -8.36
N PHE A 110 -4.41 -2.15 -8.63
CA PHE A 110 -3.60 -1.21 -9.41
C PHE A 110 -4.02 -1.21 -10.88
N CYS A 111 -3.85 -0.06 -11.53
CA CYS A 111 -4.00 0.09 -12.96
C CYS A 111 -2.70 0.60 -13.58
N LYS A 112 -2.40 0.15 -14.80
CA LYS A 112 -1.23 0.62 -15.55
C LYS A 112 -1.49 2.04 -16.04
N ILE A 113 -0.52 2.93 -15.81
CA ILE A 113 -0.54 4.33 -16.25
C ILE A 113 0.66 4.60 -17.16
N LYS A 114 0.51 5.57 -18.07
CA LYS A 114 1.58 5.92 -19.03
C LYS A 114 2.64 6.85 -18.46
N THR A 115 2.23 7.73 -17.55
CA THR A 115 3.08 8.78 -17.00
C THR A 115 3.00 8.69 -15.48
N PRO A 116 3.85 7.87 -14.83
CA PRO A 116 3.86 7.76 -13.38
C PRO A 116 4.30 9.07 -12.75
N GLY A 117 3.59 9.46 -11.69
CA GLY A 117 3.91 10.59 -10.83
C GLY A 117 4.41 10.12 -9.46
N ARG A 118 4.57 11.08 -8.56
CA ARG A 118 4.91 10.81 -7.16
C ARG A 118 3.83 9.92 -6.51
N GLY A 119 4.24 8.99 -5.67
CA GLY A 119 3.34 8.07 -4.97
C GLY A 119 2.89 6.86 -5.80
N ASP A 120 3.09 6.88 -7.12
CA ASP A 120 2.76 5.73 -7.96
C ASP A 120 3.74 4.57 -7.76
N VAL A 121 3.27 3.36 -8.07
CA VAL A 121 4.10 2.14 -8.00
C VAL A 121 4.73 1.87 -9.37
N ALA A 122 6.05 1.77 -9.39
CA ALA A 122 6.82 1.34 -10.54
C ALA A 122 7.17 -0.15 -10.43
N CYS A 123 7.02 -0.89 -11.53
CA CYS A 123 7.55 -2.24 -11.66
C CYS A 123 8.86 -2.19 -12.47
N LEU A 124 9.96 -2.60 -11.85
CA LEU A 124 11.30 -2.49 -12.41
C LEU A 124 11.77 -3.85 -12.95
N GLN A 125 12.44 -3.79 -14.09
CA GLN A 125 13.09 -4.95 -14.69
C GLN A 125 14.51 -5.09 -14.11
N ILE A 126 14.79 -6.21 -13.45
CA ILE A 126 16.11 -6.55 -12.91
C ILE A 126 16.54 -7.87 -13.52
N GLY A 127 17.73 -7.92 -14.12
CA GLY A 127 18.24 -9.14 -14.75
C GLY A 127 17.39 -9.67 -15.90
N GLY A 128 16.63 -8.79 -16.59
CA GLY A 128 15.79 -9.16 -17.73
C GLY A 128 14.34 -9.52 -17.40
N ALA A 129 13.91 -9.49 -16.13
CA ALA A 129 12.52 -9.77 -15.76
C ALA A 129 11.94 -8.72 -14.79
N LEU A 130 10.62 -8.51 -14.86
CA LEU A 130 9.89 -7.62 -13.96
C LEU A 130 9.75 -8.27 -12.58
N GLN A 131 10.71 -7.98 -11.70
CA GLN A 131 10.90 -8.69 -10.43
C GLN A 131 10.95 -7.77 -9.21
N HIS A 132 10.82 -6.46 -9.40
CA HIS A 132 10.96 -5.51 -8.31
C HIS A 132 9.90 -4.43 -8.37
N LEU A 133 9.41 -4.00 -7.21
CA LEU A 133 8.46 -2.91 -7.08
C LEU A 133 9.11 -1.76 -6.32
N ALA A 134 8.77 -0.53 -6.69
CA ALA A 134 9.23 0.68 -6.03
C ALA A 134 8.10 1.72 -5.97
N ILE A 135 8.18 2.62 -4.99
CA ILE A 135 7.32 3.81 -4.91
C ILE A 135 8.07 4.97 -5.57
N HIS A 136 7.47 5.58 -6.60
CA HIS A 136 8.05 6.69 -7.34
C HIS A 136 8.01 7.98 -6.49
N THR A 137 9.14 8.65 -6.32
CA THR A 137 9.25 9.84 -5.45
C THR A 137 8.98 11.17 -6.17
N GLY A 138 8.72 11.14 -7.49
CA GLY A 138 8.49 12.32 -8.33
C GLY A 138 9.72 12.67 -9.16
N ASP A 139 10.79 13.08 -8.50
CA ASP A 139 12.06 13.38 -9.14
C ASP A 139 12.99 12.17 -9.04
N GLY A 140 13.39 11.59 -10.18
CA GLY A 140 14.26 10.41 -10.27
C GLY A 140 14.15 9.65 -11.58
#